data_AF-A0A7S0X890-F1
#
_entry.id   AF-A0A7S0X890-F1
#
_cell.length_a   1.000
_cell.length_b   1.000
_cell.length_c   1.000
_cell.angle_alpha   90.00
_cell.angle_beta   90.00
_cell.angle_gamma   90.00
#
_symmetry.space_group_name_H-M   'P 1'
#
loop_
_entity.id
_entity.type
_entity.pdbx_description
1 polymer ?
#
loop_
_entity_poly.entity_id
_entity_poly.type
_entity_poly.pdbx_seq_one_letter_code
_entity_poly.pdbx_strand_id
1 'polypeptide(L)'
;REGSEARELERREHEERERAANAARAEANEREAAAAAATAAAAARRKEARHENDQARRWEEQRRERARRESDAQRAKTAGRESSGARNSSTSTSVPTPPAPSDSSGDADEDLEDSLRTSAAASVQSEIGWGDLPSALRVLGCVPLDDTPAAVRTAYKRAALRFHPDRTRGAALAVRIRGEEVWKLLGVKMETFSAAR
;
A
#
# COMPACT_ATOMS: atom_id res chain seq x y z
N ARG A 1 -11.82 2.58 -79.63
CA ARG A 1 -10.59 2.07 -78.97
C ARG A 1 -10.19 2.97 -77.79
N GLU A 2 -10.33 4.30 -77.90
CA GLU A 2 -10.01 5.26 -76.82
C GLU A 2 -10.76 5.05 -75.48
N GLY A 3 -11.99 4.53 -75.50
CA GLY A 3 -12.77 4.31 -74.28
C GLY A 3 -12.32 3.14 -73.39
N SER A 4 -11.48 2.20 -73.89
CA SER A 4 -10.99 1.09 -73.05
C SER A 4 -9.72 1.47 -72.28
N GLU A 5 -8.87 2.33 -72.86
CA GLU A 5 -7.62 2.78 -72.22
C GLU A 5 -7.91 3.68 -71.01
N ALA A 6 -8.89 4.58 -71.10
CA ALA A 6 -9.31 5.43 -69.99
C ALA A 6 -9.80 4.61 -68.77
N ARG A 7 -10.59 3.55 -69.01
CA ARG A 7 -11.09 2.67 -67.95
C ARG A 7 -10.00 1.80 -67.34
N GLU A 8 -8.97 1.47 -68.11
CA GLU A 8 -7.82 0.72 -67.62
C GLU A 8 -6.91 1.60 -66.75
N LEU A 9 -6.77 2.88 -67.12
CA LEU A 9 -6.04 3.88 -66.34
C LEU A 9 -6.72 4.16 -65.00
N GLU A 10 -8.03 4.38 -64.98
CA GLU A 10 -8.81 4.56 -63.74
C GLU A 10 -8.71 3.35 -62.81
N ARG A 11 -8.69 2.13 -63.37
CA ARG A 11 -8.51 0.90 -62.59
C ARG A 11 -7.13 0.83 -61.94
N ARG A 12 -6.08 1.20 -62.68
CA ARG A 12 -4.70 1.24 -62.14
C ARG A 12 -4.56 2.29 -61.05
N GLU A 13 -5.13 3.49 -61.24
CA GLU A 13 -5.12 4.52 -60.19
C GLU A 13 -5.90 4.08 -58.94
N HIS A 14 -7.03 3.40 -59.11
CA HIS A 14 -7.79 2.85 -57.99
C HIS A 14 -6.99 1.79 -57.23
N GLU A 15 -6.35 0.86 -57.94
CA GLU A 15 -5.50 -0.16 -57.32
C GLU A 15 -4.29 0.45 -56.61
N GLU A 16 -3.67 1.49 -57.16
CA GLU A 16 -2.56 2.20 -56.50
C GLU A 16 -3.03 2.93 -55.24
N ARG A 17 -4.21 3.57 -55.26
CA ARG A 17 -4.82 4.19 -54.08
C ARG A 17 -5.14 3.17 -53.00
N GLU A 18 -5.66 2.00 -53.38
CA GLU A 18 -5.91 0.92 -52.42
C GLU A 18 -4.62 0.34 -51.84
N ARG A 19 -3.58 0.15 -52.65
CA ARG A 19 -2.25 -0.27 -52.16
C ARG A 19 -1.65 0.74 -51.18
N ALA A 20 -1.73 2.03 -51.50
CA ALA A 20 -1.25 3.10 -50.63
C ALA A 20 -2.04 3.16 -49.31
N ALA A 21 -3.36 3.02 -49.37
CA ALA A 21 -4.22 2.98 -48.18
C ALA A 21 -3.92 1.77 -47.29
N ASN A 22 -3.70 0.60 -47.89
CA ASN A 22 -3.33 -0.62 -47.16
C ASN A 22 -1.94 -0.51 -46.52
N ALA A 23 -0.96 0.07 -47.22
CA ALA A 23 0.37 0.33 -46.65
C ALA A 23 0.31 1.31 -45.47
N ALA A 24 -0.46 2.39 -45.58
CA ALA A 24 -0.64 3.35 -44.49
C ALA A 24 -1.31 2.73 -43.25
N ARG A 25 -2.28 1.82 -43.45
CA ARG A 25 -2.90 1.05 -42.37
C ARG A 25 -1.91 0.08 -41.71
N ALA A 26 -1.06 -0.58 -42.49
CA ALA A 26 -0.02 -1.45 -41.97
C ALA A 26 0.98 -0.67 -41.10
N GLU A 27 1.47 0.48 -41.57
CA GLU A 27 2.36 1.35 -40.79
C GLU A 27 1.71 1.85 -39.50
N ALA A 28 0.42 2.23 -39.55
CA ALA A 28 -0.30 2.67 -38.35
C ALA A 28 -0.41 1.54 -37.32
N ASN A 29 -0.72 0.32 -37.77
CA ASN A 29 -0.81 -0.85 -36.90
C ASN A 29 0.55 -1.22 -36.30
N GLU A 30 1.64 -1.12 -37.06
CA GLU A 30 2.99 -1.33 -36.55
C GLU A 30 3.39 -0.29 -35.50
N ARG A 31 3.05 0.99 -35.71
CA ARG A 31 3.28 2.06 -34.72
C ARG A 31 2.47 1.84 -33.45
N GLU A 32 1.22 1.41 -33.56
CA GLU A 32 0.38 1.07 -32.41
C GLU A 32 0.94 -0.12 -31.63
N ALA A 33 1.36 -1.19 -32.33
CA ALA A 33 2.00 -2.34 -31.72
C ALA A 33 3.32 -1.97 -31.00
N ALA A 34 4.13 -1.11 -31.60
CA ALA A 34 5.36 -0.61 -30.98
C ALA A 34 5.07 0.23 -29.71
N ALA A 35 4.05 1.07 -29.74
CA ALA A 35 3.61 1.84 -28.57
C ALA A 35 3.09 0.92 -27.45
N ALA A 36 2.28 -0.08 -27.78
CA ALA A 36 1.81 -1.10 -26.84
C ALA A 36 2.98 -1.86 -26.21
N ALA A 37 3.96 -2.30 -27.01
CA ALA A 37 5.17 -2.97 -26.52
C ALA A 37 5.99 -2.07 -25.56
N ALA A 38 6.15 -0.78 -25.89
CA ALA A 38 6.87 0.17 -25.04
C ALA A 38 6.17 0.36 -23.68
N THR A 39 4.84 0.46 -23.66
CA THR A 39 4.09 0.57 -22.41
C THR A 39 4.17 -0.71 -21.56
N ALA A 40 4.11 -1.89 -22.19
CA ALA A 40 4.28 -3.17 -21.52
C ALA A 40 5.68 -3.30 -20.91
N ALA A 41 6.74 -2.91 -21.63
CA ALA A 41 8.10 -2.91 -21.13
C ALA A 41 8.27 -1.95 -19.93
N ALA A 42 7.68 -0.76 -20.00
CA ALA A 42 7.69 0.19 -18.88
C ALA A 42 6.95 -0.36 -17.64
N ALA A 43 5.83 -1.06 -17.84
CA ALA A 43 5.11 -1.71 -16.75
C ALA A 43 5.90 -2.86 -16.12
N ALA A 44 6.63 -3.65 -16.92
CA ALA A 44 7.51 -4.71 -16.45
C ALA A 44 8.63 -4.15 -15.56
N ARG A 45 9.33 -3.10 -16.01
CA ARG A 45 10.37 -2.41 -15.23
C ARG A 45 9.85 -1.88 -13.90
N ARG A 46 8.63 -1.33 -13.89
CA ARG A 46 7.98 -0.86 -12.64
C ARG A 46 7.67 -2.00 -11.67
N LYS A 47 7.29 -3.18 -12.16
CA LYS A 47 7.05 -4.36 -11.32
C LYS A 47 8.36 -4.88 -10.71
N GLU A 48 9.41 -4.94 -11.51
CA GLU A 48 10.74 -5.36 -11.06
C GLU A 48 11.30 -4.42 -9.99
N ALA A 49 11.25 -3.10 -10.22
CA ALA A 49 11.68 -2.11 -9.23
C ALA A 49 10.90 -2.20 -7.90
N ARG A 50 9.60 -2.54 -7.95
CA ARG A 50 8.81 -2.79 -6.73
C ARG A 50 9.26 -4.05 -6.01
N HIS A 51 9.53 -5.12 -6.75
CA HIS A 51 10.00 -6.37 -6.18
C HIS A 51 11.38 -6.20 -5.51
N GLU A 52 12.27 -5.44 -6.13
CA GLU A 52 13.57 -5.10 -5.55
C GLU A 52 13.42 -4.23 -4.28
N ASN A 53 12.54 -3.23 -4.30
CA ASN A 53 12.26 -2.41 -3.12
C ASN A 53 11.68 -3.24 -1.95
N ASP A 54 10.76 -4.16 -2.24
CA ASP A 54 10.19 -5.06 -1.25
C ASP A 54 11.26 -6.00 -0.65
N GLN A 55 12.18 -6.49 -1.47
CA GLN A 55 13.31 -7.29 -0.99
C GLN A 55 14.26 -6.47 -0.10
N ALA A 56 14.60 -5.25 -0.50
CA ALA A 56 15.42 -4.36 0.31
C ALA A 56 14.77 -4.06 1.66
N ARG A 57 13.45 -3.84 1.69
CA ARG A 57 12.69 -3.62 2.93
C ARG A 57 12.74 -4.84 3.86
N ARG A 58 12.54 -6.04 3.31
CA ARG A 58 12.64 -7.31 4.07
C ARG A 58 14.05 -7.53 4.62
N TRP A 59 15.07 -7.15 3.86
CA TRP A 59 16.47 -7.24 4.30
C TRP A 59 16.76 -6.27 5.45
N GLU A 60 16.28 -5.03 5.36
CA GLU A 60 16.44 -4.03 6.41
C GLU A 60 15.70 -4.43 7.70
N GLU A 61 14.50 -4.99 7.58
CA GLU A 61 13.71 -5.49 8.71
C GLU A 61 14.43 -6.62 9.45
N GLN A 62 14.98 -7.61 8.72
CA GLN A 62 15.81 -8.66 9.31
C GLN A 62 17.05 -8.09 10.02
N ARG A 63 17.67 -7.06 9.45
CA ARG A 63 18.83 -6.38 10.08
C ARG A 63 18.44 -5.69 11.38
N ARG A 64 17.30 -4.99 11.40
CA ARG A 64 16.78 -4.33 12.62
C ARG A 64 16.42 -5.36 13.68
N GLU A 65 15.82 -6.48 13.30
CA GLU A 65 15.45 -7.50 14.27
C GLU A 65 16.66 -8.21 14.87
N ARG A 66 17.71 -8.46 14.08
CA ARG A 66 18.99 -8.95 14.59
C ARG A 66 19.59 -7.96 15.60
N ALA A 67 19.59 -6.65 15.29
CA ALA A 67 20.08 -5.63 16.21
C ALA A 67 19.26 -5.57 17.52
N ARG A 68 17.93 -5.74 17.45
CA ARG A 68 17.08 -5.84 18.65
C ARG A 68 17.46 -7.05 19.49
N ARG A 69 17.56 -8.25 18.90
CA ARG A 69 17.98 -9.46 19.63
C ARG A 69 19.36 -9.32 20.27
N GLU A 70 20.30 -8.67 19.59
CA GLU A 70 21.63 -8.40 20.15
C GLU A 70 21.57 -7.42 21.33
N SER A 71 20.78 -6.35 21.22
CA SER A 71 20.53 -5.40 22.31
C SER A 71 19.84 -6.07 23.51
N ASP A 72 18.83 -6.90 23.28
CA ASP A 72 18.12 -7.63 24.34
C ASP A 72 19.03 -8.64 25.03
N ALA A 73 19.87 -9.35 24.26
CA ALA A 73 20.87 -10.25 24.80
C ALA A 73 21.94 -9.49 25.62
N GLN A 74 22.31 -8.27 25.23
CA GLN A 74 23.21 -7.42 26.01
C GLN A 74 22.55 -6.97 27.32
N ARG A 75 21.28 -6.53 27.29
CA ARG A 75 20.53 -6.18 28.51
C ARG A 75 20.38 -7.36 29.46
N ALA A 76 20.09 -8.56 28.93
CA ALA A 76 20.02 -9.77 29.75
C ALA A 76 21.37 -10.11 30.40
N LYS A 77 22.49 -9.91 29.69
CA LYS A 77 23.84 -10.12 30.23
C LYS A 77 24.20 -9.11 31.32
N THR A 78 23.82 -7.83 31.17
CA THR A 78 24.06 -6.82 32.21
C THR A 78 23.19 -7.05 33.45
N ALA A 79 21.90 -7.37 33.26
CA ALA A 79 21.01 -7.71 34.37
C ALA A 79 21.45 -8.96 35.13
N GLY A 80 21.94 -10.00 34.43
CA GLY A 80 22.51 -11.19 35.06
C GLY A 80 23.78 -10.92 35.86
N ARG A 81 24.60 -9.94 35.43
CA ARG A 81 25.84 -9.54 36.12
C ARG A 81 25.57 -8.68 37.36
N GLU A 82 24.53 -7.86 37.35
CA GLU A 82 24.05 -7.11 38.52
C GLU A 82 23.42 -8.04 39.57
N SER A 83 22.66 -9.05 39.12
CA SER A 83 22.11 -10.10 39.99
C SER A 83 23.19 -10.98 40.64
N SER A 84 24.31 -11.21 39.95
CA SER A 84 25.44 -12.01 40.45
C SER A 84 26.39 -11.22 41.36
N GLY A 85 26.35 -9.88 41.33
CA GLY A 85 27.19 -9.00 42.14
C GLY A 85 26.61 -8.65 43.53
N ALA A 86 25.36 -9.02 43.82
CA ALA A 86 24.66 -8.65 45.06
C ALA A 86 24.73 -9.73 46.16
N ARG A 87 25.70 -10.66 46.11
CA ARG A 87 25.81 -11.79 47.05
C ARG A 87 27.08 -11.75 47.91
N ASN A 88 27.48 -10.60 48.44
CA ASN A 88 28.55 -10.52 49.45
C ASN A 88 28.61 -9.17 50.17
N SER A 89 27.59 -8.85 50.96
CA SER A 89 27.76 -7.97 52.13
C SER A 89 26.52 -7.98 53.00
N SER A 90 26.54 -8.85 54.01
CA SER A 90 25.65 -8.78 55.16
C SER A 90 26.12 -7.65 56.08
N THR A 91 25.31 -6.62 56.29
CA THR A 91 25.32 -5.89 57.57
C THR A 91 23.96 -5.26 57.81
N SER A 92 23.46 -5.55 59.01
CA SER A 92 22.14 -5.28 59.52
C SER A 92 21.89 -3.79 59.75
N THR A 93 20.83 -3.24 59.14
CA THR A 93 20.07 -2.10 59.71
C THR A 93 18.63 -2.16 59.20
N SER A 94 17.68 -2.17 60.12
CA SER A 94 16.25 -2.11 59.87
C SER A 94 15.88 -0.80 59.17
N VAL A 95 15.37 -0.88 57.94
CA VAL A 95 14.80 0.23 57.18
C VAL A 95 13.47 -0.25 56.59
N PRO A 96 12.37 0.53 56.65
CA PRO A 96 11.12 0.15 56.03
C PRO A 96 11.30 -0.01 54.52
N THR A 97 10.95 -1.20 54.03
CA THR A 97 10.89 -1.63 52.64
C THR A 97 10.16 -0.59 51.77
N PRO A 98 10.81 0.04 50.78
CA PRO A 98 10.05 0.67 49.70
C PRO A 98 9.32 -0.44 48.92
N PRO A 99 8.04 -0.25 48.55
CA PRO A 99 7.35 -1.23 47.73
C PRO A 99 8.15 -1.47 46.46
N ALA A 100 8.22 -2.74 46.05
CA ALA A 100 8.85 -3.18 44.81
C ALA A 100 8.42 -2.24 43.66
N PRO A 101 9.31 -1.90 42.71
CA PRO A 101 8.83 -1.39 41.43
C PRO A 101 7.98 -2.49 40.83
N SER A 102 6.66 -2.33 40.93
CA SER A 102 5.71 -3.07 40.11
C SER A 102 6.19 -3.01 38.67
N ASP A 103 6.11 -4.13 37.98
CA ASP A 103 6.18 -4.25 36.52
C ASP A 103 5.12 -3.34 35.86
N SER A 104 5.30 -2.02 35.88
CA SER A 104 4.46 -1.02 35.19
C SER A 104 5.00 -0.72 33.80
N SER A 105 5.74 -1.65 33.20
CA SER A 105 6.14 -1.58 31.79
C SER A 105 5.04 -2.02 30.83
N GLY A 106 3.97 -2.67 31.31
CA GLY A 106 2.82 -3.05 30.48
C GLY A 106 1.84 -1.89 30.24
N ASP A 107 1.51 -1.13 31.30
CA ASP A 107 0.52 -0.06 31.24
C ASP A 107 0.94 1.07 30.27
N ALA A 108 2.23 1.42 30.27
CA ALA A 108 2.75 2.50 29.42
C ALA A 108 2.74 2.17 27.91
N ASP A 109 2.89 0.89 27.54
CA ASP A 109 2.83 0.46 26.14
C ASP A 109 1.37 0.35 25.65
N GLU A 110 0.42 -0.05 26.52
CA GLU A 110 -1.02 -0.05 26.22
C GLU A 110 -1.57 1.38 26.05
N ASP A 111 -1.18 2.31 26.94
CA ASP A 111 -1.57 3.73 26.87
C ASP A 111 -1.08 4.39 25.56
N LEU A 112 0.10 4.00 25.07
CA LEU A 112 0.65 4.50 23.81
C LEU A 112 -0.12 3.97 22.61
N GLU A 113 -0.47 2.68 22.59
CA GLU A 113 -1.25 2.09 21.49
C GLU A 113 -2.64 2.72 21.42
N ASP A 114 -3.32 2.94 22.55
CA ASP A 114 -4.63 3.56 22.59
C ASP A 114 -4.59 5.05 22.22
N SER A 115 -3.52 5.76 22.59
CA SER A 115 -3.26 7.12 22.12
C SER A 115 -3.08 7.17 20.59
N LEU A 116 -2.33 6.21 20.03
CA LEU A 116 -2.13 6.10 18.58
C LEU A 116 -3.44 5.75 17.85
N ARG A 117 -4.26 4.85 18.39
CA ARG A 117 -5.60 4.53 17.84
C ARG A 117 -6.49 5.75 17.82
N THR A 118 -6.57 6.48 18.94
CA THR A 118 -7.38 7.70 19.05
C THR A 118 -6.92 8.77 18.06
N SER A 119 -5.61 8.99 17.97
CA SER A 119 -5.02 9.95 17.03
C SER A 119 -5.26 9.55 15.56
N ALA A 120 -5.09 8.26 15.24
CA ALA A 120 -5.32 7.74 13.91
C ALA A 120 -6.80 7.83 13.50
N ALA A 121 -7.73 7.49 14.39
CA ALA A 121 -9.16 7.61 14.14
C ALA A 121 -9.56 9.07 13.86
N ALA A 122 -9.08 10.03 14.67
CA ALA A 122 -9.33 11.45 14.45
C ALA A 122 -8.73 11.94 13.11
N SER A 123 -7.51 11.53 12.80
CA SER A 123 -6.84 11.88 11.55
C SER A 123 -7.58 11.33 10.32
N VAL A 124 -7.95 10.05 10.35
CA VAL A 124 -8.69 9.39 9.26
C VAL A 124 -10.08 10.01 9.10
N GLN A 125 -10.77 10.31 10.20
CA GLN A 125 -12.06 10.98 10.17
C GLN A 125 -11.95 12.39 9.56
N SER A 126 -10.88 13.13 9.86
CA SER A 126 -10.65 14.43 9.24
C SER A 126 -10.32 14.32 7.74
N GLU A 127 -9.60 13.28 7.33
CA GLU A 127 -9.10 13.12 5.95
C GLU A 127 -10.19 12.63 4.98
N ILE A 128 -10.99 11.64 5.39
CA ILE A 128 -11.98 11.00 4.50
C ILE A 128 -13.41 11.00 5.08
N GLY A 129 -13.61 11.41 6.34
CA GLY A 129 -14.90 11.33 7.02
C GLY A 129 -15.98 12.23 6.44
N TRP A 130 -15.63 13.43 5.97
CA TRP A 130 -16.58 14.44 5.50
C TRP A 130 -17.16 14.21 4.09
N GLY A 131 -16.54 13.35 3.28
CA GLY A 131 -16.96 13.10 1.90
C GLY A 131 -17.84 11.86 1.72
N ASP A 132 -18.47 11.73 0.55
CA ASP A 132 -19.10 10.48 0.12
C ASP A 132 -18.05 9.39 -0.20
N LEU A 133 -18.50 8.15 -0.41
CA LEU A 133 -17.60 7.04 -0.70
C LEU A 133 -16.68 7.31 -1.93
N PRO A 134 -17.18 7.81 -3.08
CA PRO A 134 -16.33 8.20 -4.20
C PRO A 134 -15.23 9.20 -3.82
N SER A 135 -15.56 10.25 -3.05
CA SER A 135 -14.58 11.25 -2.63
C SER A 135 -13.53 10.67 -1.70
N ALA A 136 -13.93 9.86 -0.71
CA ALA A 136 -13.00 9.15 0.16
C ALA A 136 -12.04 8.26 -0.64
N LEU A 137 -12.54 7.54 -1.65
CA LEU A 137 -11.72 6.70 -2.53
C LEU A 137 -10.71 7.49 -3.36
N ARG A 138 -11.06 8.71 -3.80
CA ARG A 138 -10.13 9.60 -4.51
C ARG A 138 -8.98 10.05 -3.59
N VAL A 139 -9.29 10.47 -2.36
CA VAL A 139 -8.28 10.87 -1.36
C VAL A 139 -7.31 9.73 -1.05
N LEU A 140 -7.82 8.50 -0.95
CA LEU A 140 -7.02 7.30 -0.72
C LEU A 140 -6.25 6.79 -1.97
N GLY A 141 -6.31 7.51 -3.09
CA GLY A 141 -5.64 7.15 -4.34
C GLY A 141 -6.28 5.95 -5.08
N CYS A 142 -7.49 5.55 -4.69
CA CYS A 142 -8.26 4.46 -5.28
C CYS A 142 -9.37 5.00 -6.19
N VAL A 143 -9.00 5.84 -7.15
CA VAL A 143 -9.96 6.59 -8.00
C VAL A 143 -10.86 5.62 -8.81
N PRO A 144 -12.20 5.76 -8.75
CA PRO A 144 -13.12 5.09 -9.65
C PRO A 144 -12.86 5.47 -11.12
N LEU A 145 -13.05 4.55 -12.06
CA LEU A 145 -12.86 4.83 -13.48
C LEU A 145 -13.92 5.79 -14.03
N ASP A 146 -15.13 5.71 -13.47
CA ASP A 146 -16.27 6.57 -13.74
C ASP A 146 -17.12 6.69 -12.47
N ASP A 147 -18.16 7.52 -12.52
CA ASP A 147 -19.09 7.72 -11.39
C ASP A 147 -20.20 6.65 -11.33
N THR A 148 -20.04 5.52 -12.01
CA THR A 148 -21.00 4.43 -11.91
C THR A 148 -20.82 3.66 -10.59
N PRO A 149 -21.91 3.11 -10.03
CA PRO A 149 -21.84 2.29 -8.81
C PRO A 149 -20.96 1.04 -8.95
N ALA A 150 -20.81 0.53 -10.17
CA ALA A 150 -19.95 -0.61 -10.45
C ALA A 150 -18.46 -0.22 -10.34
N ALA A 151 -18.09 0.94 -10.88
CA ALA A 151 -16.73 1.46 -10.75
C ALA A 151 -16.41 1.86 -9.31
N VAL A 152 -17.35 2.48 -8.59
CA VAL A 152 -17.20 2.82 -7.15
C VAL A 152 -17.01 1.55 -6.33
N ARG A 153 -17.80 0.49 -6.57
CA ARG A 153 -17.62 -0.83 -5.91
C ARG A 153 -16.27 -1.47 -6.21
N THR A 154 -15.79 -1.35 -7.43
CA THR A 154 -14.47 -1.88 -7.84
C THR A 154 -13.34 -1.10 -7.17
N ALA A 155 -13.46 0.23 -7.12
CA ALA A 155 -12.56 1.10 -6.38
C ALA A 155 -12.54 0.80 -4.87
N TYR A 156 -13.71 0.63 -4.27
CA TYR A 156 -13.85 0.19 -2.88
C TYR A 156 -13.15 -1.14 -2.62
N LYS A 157 -13.37 -2.17 -3.46
CA LYS A 157 -12.68 -3.47 -3.29
C LYS A 157 -11.16 -3.33 -3.30
N ARG A 158 -10.60 -2.47 -4.16
CA ARG A 158 -9.15 -2.18 -4.19
C ARG A 158 -8.69 -1.50 -2.91
N ALA A 159 -9.43 -0.51 -2.43
CA ALA A 159 -9.12 0.19 -1.19
C ALA A 159 -9.24 -0.73 0.04
N ALA A 160 -10.33 -1.47 0.15
CA ALA A 160 -10.58 -2.42 1.23
C ALA A 160 -9.48 -3.50 1.31
N LEU A 161 -9.03 -4.04 0.17
CA LEU A 161 -7.90 -4.98 0.15
C LEU A 161 -6.58 -4.32 0.54
N ARG A 162 -6.33 -3.06 0.15
CA ARG A 162 -5.09 -2.34 0.48
C ARG A 162 -4.96 -2.08 1.99
N PHE A 163 -6.06 -1.70 2.63
CA PHE A 163 -6.09 -1.32 4.04
C PHE A 163 -6.54 -2.45 4.97
N HIS A 164 -6.80 -3.66 4.45
CA HIS A 164 -7.20 -4.82 5.23
C HIS A 164 -6.16 -5.15 6.32
N PRO A 165 -6.58 -5.51 7.55
CA PRO A 165 -5.66 -5.84 8.65
C PRO A 165 -4.65 -6.95 8.28
N ASP A 166 -5.07 -7.96 7.51
CA ASP A 166 -4.13 -9.00 7.03
C ASP A 166 -3.02 -8.48 6.12
N ARG A 167 -3.27 -7.41 5.35
CA ARG A 167 -2.25 -6.80 4.47
C ARG A 167 -1.36 -5.82 5.22
N THR A 168 -1.85 -5.22 6.31
CA THR A 168 -1.09 -4.28 7.14
C THR A 168 -0.43 -4.94 8.36
N ARG A 169 -0.65 -6.24 8.61
CA ARG A 169 -0.09 -7.00 9.73
C ARG A 169 1.44 -6.93 9.85
N GLY A 170 2.15 -6.87 8.72
CA GLY A 170 3.61 -6.73 8.66
C GLY A 170 4.10 -5.27 8.53
N ALA A 171 3.22 -4.29 8.69
CA ALA A 171 3.60 -2.87 8.68
C ALA A 171 3.92 -2.39 10.10
N ALA A 172 4.53 -1.20 10.20
CA ALA A 172 4.74 -0.53 11.48
C ALA A 172 3.38 -0.29 12.19
N LEU A 173 3.38 -0.32 13.53
CA LEU A 173 2.18 -0.21 14.38
C LEU A 173 1.27 0.95 13.96
N ALA A 174 1.83 2.15 13.78
CA ALA A 174 1.07 3.33 13.36
C ALA A 174 0.39 3.16 11.97
N VAL A 175 1.04 2.46 11.03
CA VAL A 175 0.50 2.20 9.70
C VAL A 175 -0.60 1.14 9.77
N ARG A 176 -0.45 0.13 10.64
CA ARG A 176 -1.46 -0.90 10.89
C ARG A 176 -2.72 -0.28 11.47
N ILE A 177 -2.58 0.48 12.56
CA ILE A 177 -3.67 1.20 13.23
C ILE A 177 -4.38 2.13 12.24
N ARG A 178 -3.65 2.96 11.50
CA ARG A 178 -4.26 3.84 10.49
C ARG A 178 -4.99 3.04 9.41
N GLY A 179 -4.42 1.93 8.96
CA GLY A 179 -5.03 1.04 7.97
C GLY A 179 -6.35 0.46 8.46
N GLU A 180 -6.41 0.00 9.72
CA GLU A 180 -7.62 -0.49 10.36
C GLU A 180 -8.70 0.59 10.44
N GLU A 181 -8.35 1.81 10.87
CA GLU A 181 -9.31 2.92 10.93
C GLU A 181 -9.85 3.31 9.54
N VAL A 182 -8.98 3.35 8.52
CA VAL A 182 -9.41 3.56 7.13
C VAL A 182 -10.35 2.44 6.67
N TRP A 183 -10.01 1.19 6.98
CA TRP A 183 -10.81 0.03 6.59
C TRP A 183 -12.20 0.01 7.23
N LYS A 184 -12.28 0.31 8.54
CA LYS A 184 -13.55 0.46 9.27
C LYS A 184 -14.42 1.55 8.65
N LEU A 185 -13.86 2.75 8.45
CA LEU A 185 -14.60 3.89 7.93
C LEU A 185 -15.05 3.67 6.47
N LEU A 186 -14.23 3.00 5.65
CA LEU A 186 -14.62 2.59 4.31
C LEU A 186 -15.81 1.63 4.32
N GLY A 187 -15.86 0.70 5.28
CA GLY A 187 -17.00 -0.21 5.47
C GLY A 187 -18.31 0.54 5.70
N VAL A 188 -18.32 1.45 6.67
CA VAL A 188 -19.49 2.29 6.99
C VAL A 188 -19.95 3.11 5.78
N LYS A 189 -19.00 3.71 5.04
CA LYS A 189 -19.33 4.47 3.83
C LYS A 189 -19.88 3.61 2.71
N MET A 190 -19.40 2.37 2.57
CA MET A 190 -19.91 1.42 1.59
C MET A 190 -21.33 0.96 1.92
N GLU A 191 -21.64 0.73 3.19
CA GLU A 191 -23.01 0.46 3.65
C GLU A 191 -23.93 1.63 3.34
N THR A 192 -23.52 2.85 3.70
CA THR A 192 -24.29 4.08 3.44
C THR A 192 -24.53 4.29 1.94
N PHE A 193 -23.49 4.10 1.11
CA PHE A 193 -23.59 4.20 -0.34
C PHE A 193 -24.52 3.15 -0.94
N SER A 194 -24.55 1.95 -0.37
CA SER A 194 -25.42 0.86 -0.83
C SER A 194 -26.86 1.05 -0.39
N ALA A 195 -27.09 1.69 0.77
CA ALA A 195 -28.42 1.97 1.32
C ALA A 195 -29.09 3.20 0.70
N ALA A 196 -28.33 4.15 0.15
CA ALA A 196 -28.85 5.35 -0.52
C ALA A 196 -29.39 5.07 -1.95
N ARG A 197 -29.67 3.82 -2.29
CA ARG A 197 -30.14 3.34 -3.60
C ARG A 197 -31.28 2.36 -3.46
#